data_AF-A0A060XZN6-F1
#
_entry.id   AF-A0A060XZN6-F1
#
_cell.length_a   1.000
_cell.length_b   1.000
_cell.length_c   1.000
_cell.angle_alpha   90.00
_cell.angle_beta   90.00
_cell.angle_gamma   90.00
#
_symmetry.space_group_name_H-M   'P 1'
#
loop_
_entity.id
_entity.type
_entity.pdbx_description
1 polymer ?
#
loop_
_entity_poly.entity_id
_entity_poly.type
_entity_poly.pdbx_seq_one_letter_code
_entity_poly.pdbx_strand_id
1 'polypeptide(L)'
;MDLADMLVVKFFCFVYLINYTQGYHYGNPLNKYVRHYEGLSYNTYELQDKHLRAKRALHHQDTFLHLDFHAHGRHFNLRMKRDTSLFAEDLKVDMGGQEVNYDTSHIYTGEIYGEKGTLSHGSVVDGKFEGFIQTYQGTFYVEPAERYLKDRDVPFHSVIYHEDDISKYCSMCVYWSIQLLSLLKTQTLFDVPSCHLLIV
;
A
#
# COMPACT_ATOMS: atom_id res chain seq x y z
N MET A 1 -15.75 -50.41 7.07
CA MET A 1 -15.13 -49.25 6.39
C MET A 1 -13.69 -49.64 6.17
N ASP A 2 -13.32 -49.82 4.92
CA ASP A 2 -12.06 -50.46 4.55
C ASP A 2 -10.87 -49.51 4.77
N LEU A 3 -9.65 -50.06 4.91
CA LEU A 3 -8.44 -49.24 5.09
C LEU A 3 -8.22 -48.30 3.88
N ALA A 4 -8.61 -48.77 2.70
CA ALA A 4 -8.61 -47.99 1.47
C ALA A 4 -9.58 -46.80 1.53
N ASP A 5 -10.78 -46.98 2.09
CA ASP A 5 -11.77 -45.91 2.21
C ASP A 5 -11.27 -44.77 3.11
N MET A 6 -10.59 -45.11 4.22
CA MET A 6 -10.04 -44.12 5.14
C MET A 6 -8.89 -43.31 4.50
N LEU A 7 -8.07 -43.94 3.65
CA LEU A 7 -7.00 -43.26 2.92
C LEU A 7 -7.55 -42.32 1.85
N VAL A 8 -8.61 -42.73 1.16
CA VAL A 8 -9.30 -41.90 0.17
C VAL A 8 -9.92 -40.66 0.82
N VAL A 9 -10.61 -40.81 1.96
CA VAL A 9 -11.16 -39.66 2.70
C VAL A 9 -10.06 -38.71 3.17
N LYS A 10 -8.95 -39.23 3.72
CA LYS A 10 -7.82 -38.39 4.14
C LYS A 10 -7.17 -37.67 2.97
N PHE A 11 -7.06 -38.31 1.80
CA PHE A 11 -6.54 -37.68 0.59
C PHE A 11 -7.45 -36.55 0.12
N PHE A 12 -8.78 -36.77 0.09
CA PHE A 12 -9.74 -35.71 -0.22
C PHE A 12 -9.72 -34.57 0.80
N CYS A 13 -9.59 -34.86 2.09
CA CYS A 13 -9.42 -33.84 3.12
C CYS A 13 -8.11 -33.05 2.95
N PHE A 14 -7.01 -33.73 2.59
CA PHE A 14 -5.73 -33.08 2.35
C PHE A 14 -5.77 -32.20 1.10
N VAL A 15 -6.38 -32.67 0.01
CA VAL A 15 -6.62 -31.86 -1.20
C VAL A 15 -7.53 -30.67 -0.87
N TYR A 16 -8.59 -30.87 -0.09
CA TYR A 16 -9.48 -29.79 0.35
C TYR A 16 -8.74 -28.74 1.20
N LEU A 17 -7.84 -29.18 2.09
CA LEU A 17 -7.00 -28.29 2.92
C LEU A 17 -5.94 -27.54 2.09
N ILE A 18 -5.33 -28.18 1.09
CA ILE A 18 -4.40 -27.50 0.18
C ILE A 18 -5.13 -26.42 -0.64
N ASN A 19 -6.35 -26.69 -1.10
CA ASN A 19 -7.18 -25.69 -1.79
C ASN A 19 -7.60 -24.53 -0.87
N TYR A 20 -7.70 -24.74 0.45
CA TYR A 20 -7.97 -23.66 1.41
C TYR A 20 -6.78 -22.72 1.61
N THR A 21 -5.55 -23.15 1.25
CA THR A 21 -4.32 -22.36 1.38
C THR A 21 -3.85 -21.71 0.08
N GLN A 22 -4.52 -21.97 -1.05
CA GLN A 22 -4.29 -21.27 -2.30
C GLN A 22 -5.16 -20.01 -2.28
N GLY A 23 -4.50 -18.85 -2.37
CA GLY A 23 -5.06 -17.53 -2.08
C GLY A 23 -6.47 -17.29 -2.60
N TYR A 24 -7.28 -16.64 -1.76
CA TYR A 24 -8.58 -16.11 -2.14
C TYR A 24 -8.41 -15.16 -3.33
N HIS A 25 -8.56 -15.69 -4.55
CA HIS A 25 -8.78 -14.89 -5.74
C HIS A 25 -10.15 -14.24 -5.61
N TYR A 26 -10.22 -13.04 -5.02
CA TYR A 26 -11.44 -12.24 -5.07
C TYR A 26 -11.66 -11.82 -6.53
N GLY A 27 -12.45 -12.60 -7.27
CA GLY A 27 -12.83 -12.36 -8.66
C GLY A 27 -13.70 -11.12 -8.91
N ASN A 28 -13.70 -10.15 -7.99
CA ASN A 28 -14.35 -8.86 -8.16
C ASN A 28 -13.27 -7.78 -8.14
N PRO A 29 -13.26 -6.86 -9.12
CA PRO A 29 -12.34 -5.73 -9.10
C PRO A 29 -12.55 -4.90 -7.84
N LEU A 30 -11.47 -4.31 -7.33
CA LEU A 30 -11.51 -3.47 -6.12
C LEU A 30 -12.34 -2.21 -6.36
N ASN A 31 -12.20 -1.62 -7.56
CA ASN A 31 -12.98 -0.49 -8.05
C ASN A 31 -12.97 -0.46 -9.59
N LYS A 32 -13.44 0.63 -10.22
CA LYS A 32 -13.45 0.79 -11.70
C LYS A 32 -12.06 0.68 -12.33
N TYR A 33 -11.00 0.96 -11.58
CA TYR A 33 -9.64 1.09 -12.06
C TYR A 33 -8.75 -0.09 -11.67
N VAL A 34 -8.90 -0.67 -10.48
CA VAL A 34 -8.07 -1.77 -10.00
C VAL A 34 -8.81 -3.09 -10.21
N ARG A 35 -8.30 -3.89 -11.15
CA ARG A 35 -8.96 -5.12 -11.62
C ARG A 35 -8.67 -6.32 -10.75
N HIS A 36 -7.47 -6.39 -10.20
CA HIS A 36 -7.01 -7.47 -9.36
C HIS A 36 -6.26 -6.88 -8.16
N TYR A 37 -6.44 -7.52 -7.01
CA TYR A 37 -5.79 -7.19 -5.76
C TYR A 37 -5.71 -8.46 -4.91
N GLU A 38 -4.78 -8.47 -3.97
CA GLU A 38 -4.71 -9.45 -2.91
C GLU A 38 -5.02 -8.81 -1.56
N GLY A 39 -5.63 -9.58 -0.66
CA GLY A 39 -5.77 -9.19 0.74
C GLY A 39 -4.43 -9.29 1.45
N LEU A 40 -4.08 -8.28 2.25
CA LEU A 40 -2.83 -8.17 2.97
C LEU A 40 -3.07 -8.06 4.48
N SER A 41 -2.44 -8.96 5.22
CA SER A 41 -2.49 -9.01 6.69
C SER A 41 -1.11 -9.18 7.29
N TYR A 42 -0.82 -8.42 8.35
CA TYR A 42 0.35 -8.54 9.21
C TYR A 42 -0.03 -8.08 10.62
N ASN A 43 0.89 -8.18 11.59
CA ASN A 43 0.62 -7.76 12.96
C ASN A 43 0.63 -6.23 13.08
N THR A 44 -0.55 -5.62 13.05
CA THR A 44 -0.70 -4.16 13.16
C THR A 44 -0.24 -3.62 14.52
N TYR A 45 -0.45 -4.36 15.62
CA TYR A 45 0.02 -3.96 16.95
C TYR A 45 1.55 -3.88 17.01
N GLU A 46 2.23 -4.85 16.40
CA GLU A 46 3.69 -4.87 16.34
C GLU A 46 4.22 -3.71 15.48
N LEU A 47 3.62 -3.46 14.32
CA LEU A 47 4.01 -2.34 13.46
C LEU A 47 3.77 -1.00 14.17
N GLN A 48 2.64 -0.85 14.87
CA GLN A 48 2.32 0.34 15.65
C GLN A 48 3.32 0.57 16.79
N ASP A 49 3.69 -0.46 17.54
CA ASP A 49 4.68 -0.33 18.60
C ASP A 49 6.06 0.06 18.05
N LYS A 50 6.49 -0.56 16.95
CA LYS A 50 7.72 -0.17 16.23
C LYS A 50 7.66 1.29 15.76
N HIS A 51 6.52 1.73 15.21
CA HIS A 51 6.28 3.11 14.79
C HIS A 51 6.39 4.09 15.97
N LEU A 52 5.74 3.80 17.11
CA LEU A 52 5.78 4.63 18.31
C LEU A 52 7.20 4.74 18.89
N ARG A 53 7.98 3.65 18.84
CA ARG A 53 9.39 3.67 19.23
C ARG A 53 10.22 4.55 18.29
N ALA A 54 10.05 4.40 16.98
CA ALA A 54 10.75 5.23 15.99
C ALA A 54 10.42 6.72 16.11
N LYS A 55 9.17 7.06 16.46
CA LYS A 55 8.74 8.44 16.74
C LYS A 55 9.45 9.06 17.96
N ARG A 56 9.76 8.25 18.97
CA ARG A 56 10.46 8.69 20.21
C ARG A 56 11.99 8.72 20.06
N ALA A 57 12.53 8.23 18.94
CA ALA A 57 13.97 8.18 18.73
C ALA A 57 14.54 9.59 18.54
N LEU A 58 15.63 9.90 19.26
CA LEU A 58 16.32 11.19 19.21
C LEU A 58 16.93 11.47 17.82
N HIS A 59 17.36 10.41 17.12
CA HIS A 59 17.88 10.49 15.76
C HIS A 59 17.05 9.61 14.83
N HIS A 60 16.32 10.25 13.92
CA HIS A 60 15.45 9.56 12.97
C HIS A 60 16.22 8.69 11.95
N GLN A 61 17.52 8.97 11.78
CA GLN A 61 18.41 8.19 10.91
C GLN A 61 18.87 6.87 11.55
N ASP A 62 18.70 6.69 12.85
CA ASP A 62 19.25 5.52 13.56
C ASP A 62 18.23 4.39 13.73
N THR A 63 16.94 4.68 13.57
CA THR A 63 15.88 3.70 13.78
C THR A 63 15.24 3.30 12.45
N PHE A 64 15.31 2.00 12.16
CA PHE A 64 14.61 1.41 11.02
C PHE A 64 13.27 0.82 11.47
N LEU A 65 12.23 1.09 10.70
CA LEU A 65 10.95 0.41 10.77
C LEU A 65 10.99 -0.79 9.83
N HIS A 66 10.83 -1.98 10.41
CA HIS A 66 10.80 -3.25 9.68
C HIS A 66 9.37 -3.77 9.56
N LEU A 67 8.94 -4.00 8.31
CA LEU A 67 7.64 -4.55 7.98
C LEU A 67 7.81 -5.73 7.01
N ASP A 68 7.37 -6.90 7.45
CA ASP A 68 7.46 -8.15 6.70
C ASP A 68 6.06 -8.67 6.36
N PHE A 69 5.85 -9.05 5.11
CA PHE A 69 4.61 -9.70 4.66
C PHE A 69 4.78 -10.47 3.35
N HIS A 70 3.76 -11.25 2.98
CA HIS A 70 3.73 -12.01 1.73
C HIS A 70 2.52 -11.60 0.88
N ALA A 71 2.75 -11.38 -0.41
CA ALA A 71 1.72 -11.06 -1.41
C ALA A 71 2.27 -11.29 -2.83
N HIS A 72 1.39 -11.55 -3.80
CA HIS A 72 1.73 -11.80 -5.20
C HIS A 72 2.82 -12.87 -5.37
N GLY A 73 2.77 -13.92 -4.53
CA GLY A 73 3.75 -15.00 -4.53
C GLY A 73 5.17 -14.57 -4.09
N ARG A 74 5.31 -13.41 -3.45
CA ARG A 74 6.58 -12.79 -3.08
C ARG A 74 6.61 -12.40 -1.60
N HIS A 75 7.79 -12.52 -0.99
CA HIS A 75 8.05 -12.01 0.35
C HIS A 75 8.58 -10.57 0.27
N PHE A 76 7.94 -9.64 0.98
CA PHE A 76 8.39 -8.26 1.13
C PHE A 76 8.95 -8.09 2.53
N ASN A 77 10.24 -7.71 2.62
CA ASN A 77 10.88 -7.30 3.87
C ASN A 77 11.26 -5.83 3.72
N LEU A 78 10.36 -4.94 4.12
CA LEU A 78 10.58 -3.50 4.02
C LEU A 78 11.44 -3.04 5.18
N ARG A 79 12.50 -2.29 4.84
CA ARG A 79 13.36 -1.59 5.81
C ARG A 79 13.27 -0.10 5.52
N MET A 80 12.53 0.62 6.37
CA MET A 80 12.21 2.02 6.17
C MET A 80 12.73 2.91 7.28
N LYS A 81 12.93 4.18 6.98
CA LYS A 81 13.27 5.26 7.92
C LYS A 81 12.21 6.34 7.83
N ARG A 82 12.03 7.08 8.92
CA ARG A 82 11.19 8.27 8.88
C ARG A 82 11.78 9.28 7.90
N ASP A 83 10.94 9.78 7.00
CA ASP A 83 11.33 10.84 6.08
C ASP A 83 10.96 12.19 6.68
N THR A 84 11.96 12.90 7.21
CA THR A 84 11.81 14.26 7.72
C THR A 84 12.44 15.28 6.78
N SER A 85 12.91 14.87 5.60
CA SER A 85 13.61 15.76 4.67
C SER A 85 12.65 16.61 3.83
N LEU A 86 11.42 16.12 3.63
CA LEU A 86 10.39 16.77 2.83
C LEU A 86 9.61 17.86 3.58
N PHE A 87 9.73 17.92 4.91
CA PHE A 87 8.97 18.83 5.75
C PHE A 87 9.90 19.53 6.75
N ALA A 88 9.77 20.86 6.86
CA ALA A 88 10.41 21.58 7.95
C ALA A 88 9.89 21.05 9.30
N GLU A 89 10.75 20.99 10.32
CA GLU A 89 10.40 20.50 11.67
C GLU A 89 9.21 21.27 12.29
N ASP A 90 8.92 22.45 11.76
CA ASP A 90 7.88 23.39 12.16
C ASP A 90 6.85 23.65 11.05
N LEU A 91 6.52 22.65 10.22
CA LEU A 91 5.46 22.79 9.23
C LEU A 91 4.14 23.18 9.92
N LYS A 92 3.74 24.44 9.71
CA LYS A 92 2.43 24.96 10.12
C LYS A 92 1.53 25.05 8.90
N VAL A 93 0.43 24.31 8.93
CA VAL A 93 -0.59 24.40 7.90
C VAL A 93 -1.63 25.42 8.37
N ASP A 94 -1.82 26.49 7.58
CA ASP A 94 -2.89 27.46 7.81
C ASP A 94 -4.20 26.91 7.21
N MET A 95 -5.09 26.44 8.08
CA MET A 95 -6.46 26.09 7.71
C MET A 95 -7.42 27.17 8.21
N GLY A 96 -7.65 28.18 7.38
CA GLY A 96 -8.66 29.21 7.65
C GLY A 96 -8.32 30.15 8.80
N GLY A 97 -7.04 30.49 8.99
CA GLY A 97 -6.55 31.40 10.02
C GLY A 97 -6.11 30.71 11.33
N GLN A 98 -6.12 29.37 11.37
CA GLN A 98 -5.61 28.58 12.49
C GLN A 98 -4.37 27.81 12.05
N GLU A 99 -3.22 28.13 12.66
CA GLU A 99 -2.00 27.35 12.49
C GLU A 99 -2.16 26.01 13.22
N VAL A 100 -2.24 24.92 12.46
CA VAL A 100 -2.23 23.56 13.02
C VAL A 100 -0.85 22.94 12.78
N ASN A 101 -0.26 22.40 13.84
CA ASN A 101 0.96 21.60 13.73
C ASN A 101 0.60 20.24 13.10
N TYR A 102 1.10 19.98 11.89
CA TYR A 102 0.81 18.75 11.16
C TYR A 102 1.89 17.71 11.45
N ASP A 103 1.51 16.62 12.12
CA ASP A 103 2.45 15.57 12.51
C ASP A 103 2.85 14.70 11.33
N THR A 104 4.01 14.97 10.73
CA THR A 104 4.58 14.20 9.61
C THR A 104 5.33 12.94 10.05
N SER A 105 5.30 12.57 11.34
CA SER A 105 6.06 11.42 11.85
C SER A 105 5.58 10.05 11.35
N HIS A 106 4.42 10.02 10.71
CA HIS A 106 3.83 8.86 10.05
C HIS A 106 4.45 8.54 8.69
N ILE A 107 5.26 9.42 8.08
CA ILE A 107 5.85 9.21 6.74
C ILE A 107 7.19 8.47 6.81
N TYR A 108 7.35 7.48 5.93
CA TYR A 108 8.51 6.58 5.85
C TYR A 108 9.00 6.43 4.40
N THR A 109 10.32 6.40 4.23
CA THR A 109 11.02 6.08 2.98
C THR A 109 12.01 4.95 3.25
N GLY A 110 12.14 4.00 2.32
CA GLY A 110 13.02 2.85 2.49
C GLY A 110 13.21 2.02 1.23
N GLU A 111 13.65 0.79 1.43
CA GLU A 111 13.90 -0.19 0.37
C GLU A 111 13.53 -1.59 0.89
N ILE A 112 13.48 -2.56 -0.01
CA ILE A 112 13.39 -3.97 0.35
C ILE A 112 14.76 -4.44 0.85
N TYR A 113 14.80 -5.02 2.04
CA TYR A 113 16.03 -5.50 2.67
C TYR A 113 16.73 -6.55 1.79
N GLY A 114 17.98 -6.27 1.43
CA GLY A 114 18.79 -7.14 0.59
C GLY A 114 18.59 -6.94 -0.92
N GLU A 115 17.67 -6.06 -1.34
CA GLU A 115 17.37 -5.78 -2.75
C GLU A 115 17.64 -4.32 -3.08
N LYS A 116 18.83 -4.06 -3.62
CA LYS A 116 19.25 -2.72 -4.05
C LYS A 116 18.36 -2.20 -5.18
N GLY A 117 18.26 -0.89 -5.31
CA GLY A 117 17.51 -0.25 -6.41
C GLY A 117 15.99 -0.34 -6.26
N THR A 118 15.50 -0.92 -5.17
CA THR A 118 14.10 -0.87 -4.78
C THR A 118 13.84 0.40 -3.97
N LEU A 119 12.60 0.88 -4.00
CA LEU A 119 12.19 2.08 -3.26
C LEU A 119 10.81 1.82 -2.66
N SER A 120 10.64 2.14 -1.39
CA SER A 120 9.36 2.14 -0.71
C SER A 120 9.12 3.54 -0.14
N HIS A 121 7.92 4.07 -0.33
CA HIS A 121 7.50 5.32 0.29
C HIS A 121 6.04 5.21 0.69
N GLY A 122 5.73 5.66 1.90
CA GLY A 122 4.40 5.50 2.43
C GLY A 122 4.26 6.05 3.84
N SER A 123 3.11 5.77 4.41
CA SER A 123 2.72 6.20 5.74
C SER A 123 2.36 5.01 6.61
N VAL A 124 2.51 5.15 7.94
CA VAL A 124 2.02 4.17 8.91
C VAL A 124 1.05 4.85 9.87
N VAL A 125 -0.21 4.42 9.83
CA VAL A 125 -1.30 4.94 10.65
C VAL A 125 -2.04 3.76 11.27
N ASP A 126 -2.23 3.78 12.59
CA ASP A 126 -2.88 2.70 13.36
C ASP A 126 -2.31 1.30 13.06
N GLY A 127 -1.00 1.22 12.90
CA GLY A 127 -0.29 -0.02 12.59
C GLY A 127 -0.55 -0.55 11.18
N LYS A 128 -1.14 0.24 10.28
CA LYS A 128 -1.32 -0.09 8.86
C LYS A 128 -0.40 0.78 8.02
N PHE A 129 0.42 0.13 7.21
CA PHE A 129 1.18 0.74 6.14
C PHE A 129 0.29 1.00 4.92
N GLU A 130 0.39 2.21 4.36
CA GLU A 130 -0.16 2.59 3.06
C GLU A 130 0.93 3.27 2.24
N GLY A 131 0.98 3.02 0.94
CA GLY A 131 2.03 3.59 0.09
C GLY A 131 2.36 2.72 -1.10
N PHE A 132 3.55 2.93 -1.67
CA PHE A 132 4.03 2.16 -2.81
C PHE A 132 5.37 1.50 -2.52
N ILE A 133 5.61 0.40 -3.22
CA ILE A 133 6.84 -0.38 -3.19
C ILE A 133 7.25 -0.61 -4.65
N GLN A 134 8.25 0.12 -5.08
CA GLN A 134 8.86 0.01 -6.39
C GLN A 134 9.93 -1.09 -6.38
N THR A 135 9.79 -2.03 -7.31
CA THR A 135 10.72 -3.15 -7.51
C THR A 135 11.20 -3.18 -8.95
N TYR A 136 12.11 -4.10 -9.27
CA TYR A 136 12.50 -4.38 -10.65
C TYR A 136 11.38 -4.99 -11.52
N GLN A 137 10.35 -5.55 -10.88
CA GLN A 137 9.23 -6.21 -11.56
C GLN A 137 8.03 -5.28 -11.75
N GLY A 138 8.12 -4.04 -11.26
CA GLY A 138 7.04 -3.07 -11.27
C GLY A 138 6.74 -2.54 -9.87
N THR A 139 5.68 -1.73 -9.78
CA THR A 139 5.26 -1.05 -8.56
C THR A 139 4.06 -1.75 -7.93
N PHE A 140 4.17 -2.00 -6.63
CA PHE A 140 3.06 -2.48 -5.81
C PHE A 140 2.50 -1.33 -4.98
N TYR A 141 1.18 -1.27 -4.85
CA TYR A 141 0.49 -0.28 -4.04
C TYR A 141 -0.22 -0.98 -2.88
N VAL A 142 -0.07 -0.45 -1.68
CA VAL A 142 -0.71 -0.94 -0.45
C VAL A 142 -1.67 0.12 0.06
N GLU A 143 -2.92 -0.25 0.28
CA GLU A 143 -3.95 0.66 0.79
C GLU A 143 -4.82 -0.02 1.87
N PRO A 144 -5.46 0.75 2.75
CA PRO A 144 -6.40 0.20 3.73
C PRO A 144 -7.62 -0.43 3.03
N ALA A 145 -7.98 -1.66 3.44
CA ALA A 145 -9.10 -2.37 2.84
C ALA A 145 -10.44 -1.63 3.06
N GLU A 146 -10.57 -0.91 4.17
CA GLU A 146 -11.75 -0.09 4.48
C GLU A 146 -12.01 1.04 3.47
N ARG A 147 -11.05 1.39 2.60
CA ARG A 147 -11.29 2.39 1.53
C ARG A 147 -12.28 1.86 0.48
N TYR A 148 -12.33 0.54 0.29
CA TYR A 148 -13.06 -0.09 -0.81
C TYR A 148 -14.12 -1.10 -0.36
N LEU A 149 -13.89 -1.73 0.79
CA LEU A 149 -14.64 -2.92 1.22
C LEU A 149 -15.47 -2.66 2.49
N LYS A 150 -15.92 -1.41 2.71
CA LYS A 150 -16.65 -0.98 3.93
C LYS A 150 -17.85 -1.87 4.30
N ASP A 151 -18.57 -2.33 3.29
CA ASP A 151 -19.78 -3.14 3.45
C ASP A 151 -19.51 -4.65 3.40
N ARG A 152 -18.24 -5.06 3.45
CA ARG A 152 -17.83 -6.47 3.38
C ARG A 152 -17.02 -6.85 4.61
N ASP A 153 -17.37 -7.98 5.19
CA ASP A 153 -16.56 -8.62 6.22
C ASP A 153 -15.42 -9.38 5.54
N VAL A 154 -14.20 -8.86 5.66
CA VAL A 154 -12.99 -9.40 5.02
C VAL A 154 -11.93 -9.74 6.06
N PRO A 155 -11.18 -10.84 5.91
CA PRO A 155 -10.21 -11.31 6.92
C PRO A 155 -8.86 -10.57 6.87
N PHE A 156 -8.80 -9.40 6.22
CA PHE A 156 -7.57 -8.62 6.03
C PHE A 156 -7.82 -7.13 6.21
N HIS A 157 -6.81 -6.42 6.69
CA HIS A 157 -6.91 -4.98 6.99
C HIS A 157 -6.39 -4.09 5.86
N SER A 158 -5.59 -4.64 4.95
CA SER A 158 -5.02 -3.92 3.81
C SER A 158 -5.26 -4.71 2.53
N VAL A 159 -5.17 -4.01 1.40
CA VAL A 159 -5.14 -4.60 0.06
C VAL A 159 -3.83 -4.21 -0.61
N ILE A 160 -3.33 -5.08 -1.47
CA ILE A 160 -2.16 -4.83 -2.29
C ILE A 160 -2.46 -5.18 -3.74
N TYR A 161 -1.97 -4.37 -4.68
CA TYR A 161 -2.13 -4.62 -6.12
C TYR A 161 -0.91 -4.16 -6.90
N HIS A 162 -0.70 -4.78 -8.06
CA HIS A 162 0.39 -4.43 -8.98
C HIS A 162 -0.05 -3.35 -9.98
N GLU A 163 0.90 -2.57 -10.49
CA GLU A 163 0.62 -1.53 -11.49
C GLU A 163 -0.05 -2.06 -12.77
N ASP A 164 0.23 -3.31 -13.15
CA ASP A 164 -0.40 -3.97 -14.31
C ASP A 164 -1.89 -4.25 -14.12
N ASP A 165 -2.36 -4.31 -12.87
CA ASP A 165 -3.76 -4.55 -12.53
C ASP A 165 -4.59 -3.26 -12.57
N ILE A 166 -3.93 -2.11 -12.80
CA ILE A 166 -4.56 -0.81 -12.97
C ILE A 166 -4.98 -0.64 -14.43
N SER A 167 -6.27 -0.38 -14.65
CA SER A 167 -6.81 -0.16 -15.98
C SER A 167 -6.12 1.02 -16.68
N LYS A 168 -5.69 0.80 -17.93
CA LYS A 168 -4.95 1.80 -18.72
C LYS A 168 -5.72 3.11 -18.99
N TYR A 169 -7.06 3.09 -18.86
CA TYR A 169 -7.89 4.30 -18.92
C TYR A 169 -7.74 5.20 -17.67
N CYS A 170 -7.19 4.68 -16.56
CA CYS A 170 -6.77 5.45 -15.38
C CYS A 170 -5.32 5.97 -15.51
N SER A 171 -4.43 5.16 -16.10
CA SER A 171 -3.01 5.49 -16.26
C SER A 171 -2.74 6.71 -17.15
N MET A 172 -3.73 7.10 -17.98
CA MET A 172 -3.66 8.32 -18.79
C MET A 172 -3.71 9.60 -17.93
N CYS A 173 -4.21 9.55 -16.69
CA CYS A 173 -4.30 10.72 -15.79
C CYS A 173 -2.96 11.03 -15.10
N VAL A 174 -2.17 10.00 -14.76
CA VAL A 174 -0.88 10.16 -14.06
C VAL A 174 0.24 10.52 -15.05
N TYR A 175 0.25 9.93 -16.25
CA TYR A 175 1.27 10.23 -17.27
C TYR A 175 1.10 11.61 -17.94
N TRP A 176 -0.11 12.19 -17.94
CA TRP A 176 -0.32 13.55 -18.48
C TRP A 176 -0.05 14.67 -17.46
N SER A 177 0.14 14.36 -16.18
CA SER A 177 0.47 15.38 -15.17
C SER A 177 1.97 15.71 -15.14
N ILE A 178 2.84 14.75 -15.46
CA ILE A 178 4.30 14.95 -15.46
C ILE A 178 4.82 15.40 -16.85
N GLN A 179 4.20 14.94 -17.95
CA GLN A 179 4.66 15.32 -19.30
C GLN A 179 4.11 16.68 -19.80
N LEU A 180 2.99 17.18 -19.25
CA LEU A 180 2.33 18.40 -19.76
C LEU A 180 2.80 19.72 -19.11
N LEU A 181 3.69 19.67 -18.11
CA LEU A 181 4.31 20.87 -17.52
C LEU A 181 5.59 21.33 -18.25
N SER A 182 6.05 20.61 -19.27
CA SER A 182 7.22 20.99 -20.07
C SER A 182 6.92 21.56 -21.47
N LEU A 183 5.65 21.56 -21.93
CA LEU A 183 5.39 21.71 -23.36
C LEU A 183 4.13 22.49 -23.80
N LEU A 184 3.51 23.34 -22.96
CA LEU A 184 2.47 24.26 -23.44
C LEU A 184 2.60 25.67 -22.84
N LYS A 185 3.60 26.39 -23.35
CA LYS A 185 3.53 27.86 -23.43
C LYS A 185 2.89 28.20 -24.78
N THR A 186 1.57 28.09 -24.89
CA THR A 186 0.69 28.82 -25.84
C THR A 186 -0.73 28.20 -25.84
N GLN A 187 -1.74 29.04 -25.52
CA GLN A 187 -3.07 29.16 -26.16
C GLN A 187 -3.65 27.88 -26.83
N THR A 188 -4.80 27.30 -26.45
CA THR A 188 -6.16 27.85 -26.26
C THR A 188 -7.11 26.77 -25.70
N LEU A 189 -8.14 27.18 -24.95
CA LEU A 189 -9.43 26.52 -24.64
C LEU A 189 -9.60 25.04 -25.02
N PHE A 190 -9.57 24.17 -24.00
CA PHE A 190 -10.40 22.96 -23.97
C PHE A 190 -10.98 22.82 -22.55
N ASP A 191 -12.31 22.81 -22.47
CA ASP A 191 -13.07 22.55 -21.26
C ASP A 191 -12.69 21.16 -20.70
N VAL A 192 -12.02 21.16 -19.54
CA VAL A 192 -11.78 19.95 -18.75
C VAL A 192 -12.98 19.79 -17.80
N PRO A 193 -13.71 18.67 -17.82
CA PRO A 193 -14.78 18.45 -16.86
C PRO A 193 -14.17 18.29 -15.47
N SER A 194 -14.66 19.10 -14.54
CA SER A 194 -14.24 19.20 -13.14
C SER A 194 -14.15 17.84 -12.46
N CYS A 195 -12.94 17.27 -12.36
CA CYS A 195 -12.61 16.32 -11.32
C CYS A 195 -12.38 17.12 -10.04
N HIS A 196 -13.40 17.21 -9.20
CA HIS A 196 -13.23 17.65 -7.83
C HIS A 196 -12.33 16.66 -7.09
N LEU A 197 -11.03 16.98 -7.07
CA LEU A 197 -10.06 16.40 -6.17
C LEU A 197 -10.34 17.01 -4.78
N LEU A 198 -11.19 16.35 -4.00
CA LEU A 198 -11.29 16.63 -2.56
C LEU A 198 -10.10 15.95 -1.89
N ILE A 199 -9.00 16.69 -1.77
CA ILE A 199 -8.01 16.47 -0.72
C ILE A 199 -8.55 17.22 0.50
N VAL A 200 -9.08 16.47 1.46
CA VAL A 200 -9.10 16.85 2.88
C VAL A 200 -8.67 15.61 3.65
#